data_AF-A0YJL8-F1
#
_entry.id   AF-A0YJL8-F1
#
_cell.length_a   1.000
_cell.length_b   1.000
_cell.length_c   1.000
_cell.angle_alpha   90.00
_cell.angle_beta   90.00
_cell.angle_gamma   90.00
#
_symmetry.space_group_name_H-M   'P 1'
#
loop_
_entity.id
_entity.type
_entity.pdbx_description
1 polymer ?
#
loop_
_entity_poly.entity_id
_entity_poly.type
_entity_poly.pdbx_seq_one_letter_code
_entity_poly.pdbx_strand_id
1 'polypeptide(L)'
;MDAAGKDSTIKHVMSGINPQGCQVHSFKAPSTEELNHDYLWRCSKALPERGRIGIFNRSYYEEILVTRVHPEILEQRPLPVRGCLKSRASG
;
A
#
# COMPACT_ATOMS: atom_id res chain seq x y z
N MET A 1 2.79 0.76 14.20
CA MET A 1 2.35 1.33 15.49
C MET A 1 0.87 1.59 15.39
N ASP A 2 0.09 0.84 16.16
CA ASP A 2 -1.37 0.88 16.13
C ASP A 2 -1.84 1.78 17.29
N ALA A 3 -2.91 2.55 17.09
CA ALA A 3 -3.41 3.63 17.97
C ALA A 3 -2.69 5.00 17.96
N ALA A 4 -1.92 5.33 16.92
CA ALA A 4 -1.26 6.65 16.78
C ALA A 4 -2.21 7.83 16.43
N GLY A 5 -3.53 7.70 16.55
CA GLY A 5 -4.49 8.77 16.21
C GLY A 5 -4.74 9.00 14.71
N LYS A 6 -4.39 8.03 13.84
CA LYS A 6 -4.65 8.13 12.39
C LYS A 6 -6.15 8.21 12.09
N ASP A 7 -6.95 7.37 12.75
CA ASP A 7 -8.39 7.31 12.52
C ASP A 7 -9.12 8.58 12.97
N SER A 8 -8.71 9.19 14.09
CA SER A 8 -9.28 10.44 14.57
C SER A 8 -8.89 11.61 13.67
N THR A 9 -7.65 11.65 13.18
CA THR A 9 -7.19 12.65 12.22
C THR A 9 -7.96 12.56 10.89
N ILE A 10 -8.15 11.35 10.37
CA ILE A 10 -8.96 11.13 9.15
C ILE A 10 -10.39 11.62 9.37
N LYS A 11 -11.02 11.27 10.49
CA LYS A 11 -12.38 11.75 10.83
C LYS A 11 -12.47 13.28 10.89
N HIS A 12 -11.45 13.93 11.45
CA HIS A 12 -11.42 15.39 11.57
C HIS A 12 -11.21 16.09 10.22
N VAL A 13 -10.31 15.60 9.37
CA VAL A 13 -10.14 16.14 8.01
C VAL A 13 -11.42 15.95 7.20
N MET A 14 -12.08 14.81 7.36
CA MET A 14 -13.32 14.48 6.66
C MET A 14 -14.52 15.34 7.10
N SER A 15 -14.53 15.92 8.30
CA SER A 15 -15.67 16.75 8.74
C SER A 15 -15.79 18.07 7.98
N GLY A 16 -14.72 18.53 7.32
CA GLY A 16 -14.72 19.72 6.46
C GLY A 16 -14.91 19.43 4.96
N ILE A 17 -15.04 18.16 4.57
CA ILE A 17 -15.06 17.72 3.17
C ILE A 17 -16.43 17.14 2.84
N ASN A 18 -16.95 17.40 1.64
CA ASN A 18 -18.15 16.71 1.16
C ASN A 18 -17.84 15.20 1.04
N PRO A 19 -18.50 14.32 1.81
CA PRO A 19 -18.19 12.88 1.83
C PRO A 19 -18.40 12.20 0.47
N GLN A 20 -19.20 12.76 -0.44
CA GLN A 20 -19.35 12.23 -1.79
C GLN A 20 -18.04 12.33 -2.61
N GLY A 21 -17.23 13.36 -2.34
CA GLY A 21 -15.96 13.62 -3.02
C GLY A 21 -14.76 12.88 -2.43
N CYS A 22 -14.92 12.10 -1.35
CA CYS A 22 -13.80 11.48 -0.67
C CYS A 22 -13.99 9.98 -0.43
N GLN A 23 -12.91 9.22 -0.55
CA GLN A 23 -12.88 7.78 -0.29
C GLN A 23 -11.72 7.44 0.65
N VAL A 24 -12.00 6.61 1.67
CA VAL A 24 -10.98 6.11 2.61
C VAL A 24 -10.76 4.64 2.34
N HIS A 25 -9.50 4.25 2.09
CA HIS A 25 -9.08 2.85 2.02
C HIS A 25 -8.14 2.55 3.18
N SER A 26 -8.46 1.52 3.95
CA SER A 26 -7.61 1.05 5.06
C SER A 26 -6.97 -0.28 4.68
N PHE A 27 -5.63 -0.31 4.63
CA PHE A 27 -4.89 -1.53 4.31
C PHE A 27 -4.58 -2.31 5.58
N LYS A 28 -4.79 -3.63 5.54
CA LYS A 28 -4.44 -4.57 6.61
C LYS A 28 -3.34 -5.52 6.11
N ALA A 29 -3.08 -6.60 6.86
CA ALA A 29 -2.23 -7.69 6.41
C ALA A 29 -2.68 -8.17 5.02
N PRO A 30 -1.74 -8.39 4.08
CA PRO A 30 -2.09 -8.74 2.71
C PRO A 30 -2.72 -10.13 2.62
N SER A 31 -3.67 -10.29 1.69
CA SER A 31 -4.25 -11.60 1.36
C SER A 31 -3.30 -12.43 0.49
N THR A 32 -3.57 -13.73 0.34
CA THR A 32 -2.81 -14.61 -0.56
C THR A 32 -2.81 -14.09 -2.00
N GLU A 33 -3.93 -13.55 -2.49
CA GLU A 33 -4.02 -12.93 -3.82
C GLU A 33 -3.10 -11.71 -3.90
N GLU A 34 -3.14 -10.82 -2.91
CA GLU A 34 -2.29 -9.63 -2.89
C GLU A 34 -0.79 -9.96 -2.82
N LEU A 35 -0.43 -11.04 -2.12
CA LEU A 35 0.96 -11.52 -2.05
C LEU A 35 1.46 -12.11 -3.37
N ASN A 36 0.55 -12.62 -4.23
CA ASN A 36 0.89 -13.12 -5.57
C ASN A 36 1.13 -11.99 -6.59
N HIS A 37 0.87 -10.74 -6.22
CA HIS A 37 1.14 -9.56 -7.04
C HIS A 37 2.31 -8.73 -6.47
N ASP A 38 2.78 -7.76 -7.25
CA ASP A 38 3.75 -6.78 -6.76
C ASP A 38 3.16 -5.90 -5.64
N TYR A 39 4.04 -5.26 -4.86
CA TYR A 39 3.67 -4.54 -3.65
C TYR A 39 2.84 -3.28 -3.89
N LEU A 40 2.84 -2.75 -5.11
CA LEU A 40 2.04 -1.59 -5.48
C LEU A 40 0.67 -1.98 -6.05
N TRP A 41 0.49 -3.22 -6.50
CA TRP A 41 -0.74 -3.67 -7.17
C TRP A 41 -2.00 -3.34 -6.37
N ARG A 42 -2.06 -3.75 -5.10
CA ARG A 42 -3.25 -3.51 -4.25
C ARG A 42 -3.52 -2.02 -3.99
N CYS A 43 -2.45 -1.22 -3.83
CA CYS A 43 -2.60 0.23 -3.65
C CYS A 43 -3.04 0.92 -4.95
N SER A 44 -2.56 0.43 -6.08
CA SER A 44 -2.92 0.95 -7.41
C SER A 44 -4.39 0.72 -7.73
N LYS A 45 -4.94 -0.44 -7.36
CA LYS A 45 -6.39 -0.73 -7.48
C LYS A 45 -7.27 0.18 -6.64
N ALA A 46 -6.74 0.73 -5.55
CA ALA A 46 -7.48 1.59 -4.62
C ALA A 46 -7.35 3.09 -4.93
N LEU A 47 -6.65 3.46 -6.01
CA LEU A 47 -6.47 4.86 -6.39
C LEU A 47 -7.83 5.55 -6.61
N PRO A 48 -7.98 6.82 -6.19
CA PRO A 48 -9.21 7.55 -6.41
C PRO A 48 -9.42 7.85 -7.88
N GLU A 49 -10.69 7.84 -8.28
CA GLU A 49 -11.10 8.36 -9.58
C GLU A 49 -10.77 9.85 -9.69
N ARG A 50 -10.67 10.34 -10.92
CA ARG A 50 -10.37 11.75 -11.21
C ARG A 50 -11.42 12.65 -10.54
N GLY A 51 -10.95 13.64 -9.77
CA GLY A 51 -11.82 14.58 -9.06
C GLY A 51 -12.27 14.12 -7.68
N ARG A 52 -11.80 12.94 -7.21
CA ARG A 52 -12.02 12.47 -5.84
C ARG A 52 -10.74 12.58 -5.00
N ILE A 53 -10.92 12.74 -3.70
CA ILE A 53 -9.85 12.71 -2.72
C ILE A 53 -9.73 11.27 -2.19
N GLY A 54 -8.55 10.67 -2.31
CA GLY A 54 -8.26 9.34 -1.77
C GLY A 54 -7.43 9.42 -0.50
N ILE A 55 -7.92 8.85 0.60
CA ILE A 55 -7.20 8.77 1.88
C ILE A 55 -6.81 7.30 2.11
N PHE A 56 -5.51 7.04 2.15
CA PHE A 56 -4.97 5.71 2.46
C PHE A 56 -4.56 5.64 3.93
N ASN A 57 -5.35 4.93 4.72
CA ASN A 57 -5.03 4.60 6.10
C ASN A 57 -4.15 3.33 6.12
N ARG A 58 -2.85 3.55 6.35
CA ARG A 58 -1.78 2.66 5.87
C ARG A 58 -1.69 2.67 4.34
N SER A 59 -0.52 2.41 3.80
CA SER A 59 -0.25 2.50 2.36
C SER A 59 0.91 1.57 2.00
N TYR A 60 1.40 1.67 0.77
CA TYR A 60 2.57 0.93 0.30
C TYR A 60 3.83 1.14 1.17
N TYR A 61 3.89 2.16 2.03
CA TYR A 61 4.98 2.31 2.99
C TYR A 61 5.05 1.17 4.02
N GLU A 62 3.95 0.48 4.32
CA GLU A 62 3.98 -0.69 5.20
C GLU A 62 4.79 -1.83 4.57
N GLU A 63 4.87 -1.92 3.24
CA GLU A 63 5.66 -2.93 2.54
C GLU A 63 7.17 -2.72 2.73
N ILE A 64 7.60 -1.53 3.14
CA ILE A 64 9.00 -1.21 3.49
C ILE A 64 9.21 -1.22 5.00
N LEU A 65 8.21 -0.77 5.77
CA LEU A 65 8.31 -0.65 7.23
C LEU A 65 8.10 -2.00 7.92
N VAL A 66 7.11 -2.79 7.50
CA VAL A 66 6.81 -4.10 8.09
C VAL A 66 7.85 -5.12 7.66
N THR A 67 8.32 -5.12 6.41
CA THR A 67 9.34 -6.06 5.93
C THR A 67 10.71 -5.88 6.60
N ARG A 68 11.01 -4.68 7.13
CA ARG A 68 12.20 -4.47 7.97
C ARG A 68 12.09 -5.13 9.35
N VAL A 69 10.87 -5.31 9.86
CA VAL A 69 10.62 -5.92 11.18
C VAL A 69 10.30 -7.41 11.05
N HIS A 70 9.68 -7.80 9.93
CA HIS A 70 9.20 -9.14 9.60
C HIS A 70 9.70 -9.55 8.21
N PRO A 71 10.98 -9.95 8.06
CA PRO A 71 11.56 -10.33 6.78
C PRO A 71 10.91 -11.57 6.14
N GLU A 72 10.26 -12.44 6.93
CA GLU A 72 9.52 -13.63 6.48
C GLU A 72 8.41 -13.32 5.45
N ILE A 73 7.90 -12.09 5.45
CA ILE A 73 6.90 -11.63 4.47
C ILE A 73 7.50 -11.55 3.06
N LEU A 74 8.80 -11.25 2.94
CA LEU A 74 9.49 -11.20 1.65
C LEU A 74 9.69 -12.61 1.06
N GLU A 75 9.83 -13.63 1.91
CA GLU A 75 10.02 -15.02 1.50
C GLU A 75 8.73 -15.61 0.89
N GLN A 76 7.57 -15.15 1.35
CA GLN A 76 6.27 -15.59 0.86
C GLN A 76 5.87 -14.93 -0.47
N ARG A 77 6.60 -13.89 -0.90
CA ARG A 77 6.33 -13.25 -2.20
C ARG A 77 7.13 -13.94 -3.30
N PRO A 78 6.51 -14.18 -4.47
CA PRO A 78 7.24 -14.54 -5.66
C PRO A 78 8.04 -13.32 -6.13
N LEU A 79 9.21 -13.08 -5.53
CA LEU A 79 10.15 -12.09 -6.03
C LEU A 79 10.59 -12.53 -7.42
N PRO A 80 10.64 -11.63 -8.42
CA PRO A 80 11.23 -11.97 -9.70
C PRO A 80 12.67 -12.46 -9.43
N VAL A 81 12.92 -13.72 -9.78
CA VAL A 81 14.25 -14.35 -9.70
C VAL A 81 15.27 -13.37 -10.26
N ARG A 82 16.40 -13.21 -9.55
CA ARG A 82 17.50 -12.25 -9.76
C ARG A 82 18.10 -12.14 -11.19
N GLY A 83 17.51 -12.77 -12.21
CA GLY A 83 17.98 -12.78 -13.60
C GLY A 83 17.74 -11.51 -14.42
N CYS A 84 16.82 -10.62 -14.03
CA CYS A 84 16.47 -9.46 -14.87
C CYS A 84 17.46 -8.28 -14.82
N LEU A 85 18.31 -8.18 -13.78
CA LEU A 85 19.21 -7.03 -13.59
C LEU A 85 20.61 -7.19 -14.21
N LYS A 86 20.90 -8.31 -14.91
CA LYS A 86 22.25 -8.54 -15.50
C LYS A 86 22.37 -8.30 -17.00
N SER A 87 21.31 -7.97 -17.73
CA SER A 87 21.37 -7.92 -19.21
C SER A 87 21.50 -6.52 -19.85
N ARG A 88 21.73 -5.45 -19.09
CA ARG A 88 21.88 -4.08 -19.65
C ARG A 88 23.23 -3.41 -19.41
N ALA A 89 24.29 -4.19 -19.23
CA ALA A 89 25.66 -3.69 -19.17
C ALA A 89 26.59 -4.54 -20.04
N SER A 90 26.25 -4.72 -21.32
CA SER A 90 27.14 -5.23 -22.38
C SER A 90 26.49 -4.90 -23.72
N GLY A 91 27.02 -3.89 -24.42
CA GLY A 91 26.53 -3.42 -25.72
C GLY A 91 26.66 -1.92 -25.85
#